data_AF-A0A5K0YTM5-F1
#
_entry.id   AF-A0A5K0YTM5-F1
#
_cell.length_a   1.000
_cell.length_b   1.000
_cell.length_c   1.000
_cell.angle_alpha   90.00
_cell.angle_beta   90.00
_cell.angle_gamma   90.00
#
_symmetry.space_group_name_H-M   'P 1'
#
loop_
_entity.id
_entity.type
_entity.pdbx_description
1 polymer ?
#
loop_
_entity_poly.entity_id
_entity_poly.type
_entity_poly.pdbx_seq_one_letter_code
_entity_poly.pdbx_strand_id
1 'polypeptide(L)' 'TREIVRLNGVYKRLLANSGVTLLEGKGKIVDPHQVEVAQNDGTKTMYSAKYILIGTGSRASRVPISGK' A
#
# COMPACT_ATOMS: atom_id res chain seq x y z
N THR A 1 -0.10 -12.61 16.15
CA THR A 1 -0.94 -12.82 17.35
C THR A 1 -2.41 -12.61 16.99
N ARG A 2 -3.34 -13.23 17.73
CA ARG A 2 -4.80 -13.15 17.50
C ARG A 2 -5.32 -11.71 17.37
N GLU A 3 -4.75 -10.81 18.15
CA GLU A 3 -5.20 -9.41 18.21
C GLU A 3 -4.84 -8.61 16.96
N ILE A 4 -3.68 -8.85 16.34
CA ILE A 4 -3.29 -8.20 15.08
C ILE A 4 -4.29 -8.54 13.97
N VAL A 5 -4.72 -9.81 13.89
CA VAL A 5 -5.71 -10.26 12.91
C VAL A 5 -7.05 -9.57 13.14
N ARG A 6 -7.50 -9.47 14.40
CA ARG A 6 -8.74 -8.78 14.76
C ARG A 6 -8.71 -7.30 14.34
N LEU A 7 -7.63 -6.59 14.68
CA LEU A 7 -7.47 -5.16 14.36
C LEU A 7 -7.39 -4.92 12.86
N ASN A 8 -6.62 -5.72 12.12
CA ASN A 8 -6.56 -5.63 10.66
C ASN A 8 -7.95 -5.82 10.03
N GLY A 9 -8.75 -6.76 10.56
CA GLY A 9 -10.13 -6.96 10.13
C GLY A 9 -11.04 -5.76 10.39
N VAL A 10 -10.87 -5.05 11.52
CA VAL A 10 -11.61 -3.81 11.81
C VAL A 10 -11.32 -2.75 10.77
N TYR A 11 -10.04 -2.48 10.46
CA TYR A 11 -9.66 -1.47 9.47
C TYR A 11 -10.18 -1.80 8.06
N LYS A 12 -10.08 -3.06 7.63
CA LYS A 12 -10.63 -3.47 6.33
C LYS A 12 -12.14 -3.21 6.23
N ARG A 13 -12.90 -3.51 7.31
CA ARG A 13 -14.36 -3.24 7.35
C ARG A 13 -14.68 -1.75 7.33
N LEU A 14 -13.92 -0.92 8.06
CA LEU A 14 -14.13 0.53 8.07
C LEU A 14 -13.95 1.14 6.67
N LEU A 15 -12.89 0.74 5.95
CA LEU A 15 -12.65 1.19 4.58
C LEU A 15 -13.76 0.75 3.63
N ALA A 16 -14.16 -0.53 3.68
CA ALA A 16 -15.22 -1.06 2.84
C ALA A 16 -16.56 -0.35 3.07
N ASN A 17 -16.94 -0.14 4.33
CA ASN A 17 -18.18 0.56 4.70
C ASN A 17 -18.18 2.04 4.27
N SER A 18 -16.99 2.63 4.08
CA SER A 18 -16.83 4.01 3.60
C SER A 18 -16.80 4.11 2.07
N GLY A 19 -17.03 3.00 1.35
CA GLY A 19 -17.03 2.96 -0.12
C GLY A 19 -15.63 2.97 -0.74
N VAL A 20 -14.58 2.66 0.02
CA VAL A 20 -13.21 2.63 -0.50
C VAL A 20 -12.98 1.36 -1.32
N THR A 21 -12.49 1.51 -2.55
CA THR A 21 -11.93 0.39 -3.32
C THR A 21 -10.54 0.05 -2.81
N LEU A 22 -10.40 -1.08 -2.12
CA LEU A 22 -9.10 -1.57 -1.66
C LEU A 22 -8.36 -2.28 -2.80
N LEU A 23 -7.19 -1.77 -3.15
CA LEU A 23 -6.28 -2.39 -4.12
C LEU A 23 -5.11 -3.02 -3.35
N GLU A 24 -5.09 -4.35 -3.23
CA GLU A 24 -4.01 -5.06 -2.54
C GLU A 24 -2.83 -5.27 -3.50
N GLY A 25 -1.79 -4.45 -3.35
CA GLY A 25 -0.58 -4.53 -4.16
C GLY A 25 0.40 -3.41 -3.86
N LYS A 26 1.51 -3.38 -4.58
CA LYS A 26 2.50 -2.30 -4.49
C LYS A 26 2.17 -1.20 -5.48
N GLY A 27 1.81 -0.02 -4.97
CA GLY A 27 1.59 1.18 -5.77
C GLY A 27 2.90 1.86 -6.19
N LYS A 28 2.98 2.31 -7.44
CA LYS A 28 4.05 3.14 -7.99
C LYS A 28 3.43 4.27 -8.80
N ILE A 29 3.75 5.52 -8.47
CA ILE A 29 3.40 6.68 -9.30
C ILE A 29 4.31 6.64 -10.53
N VAL A 30 3.71 6.61 -11.72
CA VAL A 30 4.45 6.53 -12.99
C VAL A 30 4.27 7.77 -13.87
N ASP A 31 3.29 8.61 -13.53
CA ASP A 31 2.91 9.84 -14.22
C ASP A 31 2.15 10.76 -13.24
N PRO A 32 2.03 12.08 -13.45
CA PRO A 32 1.30 12.98 -12.54
C PRO A 32 -0.11 12.52 -12.13
N HIS A 33 -0.80 11.79 -13.01
CA HIS A 33 -2.16 11.30 -12.75
C HIS A 33 -2.32 9.78 -12.88
N GLN A 34 -1.21 9.01 -12.90
CA GLN A 34 -1.29 7.54 -13.02
C GLN A 34 -0.47 6.80 -11.96
N VAL A 35 -1.08 5.72 -11.47
CA VAL A 35 -0.48 4.79 -10.51
C VAL A 35 -0.56 3.36 -11.07
N GLU A 36 0.58 2.68 -11.13
CA GLU A 36 0.67 1.23 -11.37
C GLU A 36 0.50 0.50 -10.03
N VAL A 37 -0.37 -0.51 -9.97
CA VAL A 37 -0.46 -1.44 -8.84
C VAL A 37 0.03 -2.80 -9.29
N ALA A 38 1.14 -3.25 -8.70
CA ALA A 38 1.68 -4.59 -8.91
C ALA A 38 1.14 -5.56 -7.86
N GLN A 39 0.48 -6.63 -8.30
CA GLN A 39 0.00 -7.72 -7.45
C GLN A 39 1.09 -8.77 -7.21
N ASN A 40 0.85 -9.67 -6.24
CA ASN A 40 1.81 -10.70 -5.85
C ASN A 40 2.06 -11.76 -6.94
N ASP A 41 1.12 -11.92 -7.87
CA ASP A 41 1.23 -12.80 -9.04
C ASP A 41 2.05 -12.19 -10.18
N GLY A 42 2.54 -10.95 -10.02
CA GLY A 42 3.28 -10.21 -11.04
C GLY A 42 2.40 -9.40 -11.99
N THR A 43 1.07 -9.52 -11.88
CA THR A 43 0.13 -8.71 -12.68
C THR A 43 0.25 -7.24 -12.30
N LYS A 44 0.20 -6.36 -13.30
CA LYS A 44 0.26 -4.91 -13.14
C LYS A 44 -0.99 -4.26 -13.73
N THR A 45 -1.63 -3.41 -12.95
CA THR A 45 -2.83 -2.69 -13.37
C THR A 45 -2.62 -1.19 -13.23
N MET A 46 -3.03 -0.44 -14.25
CA MET A 46 -2.92 1.01 -14.31
C MET A 46 -4.21 1.67 -13.81
N TYR A 47 -4.06 2.66 -12.94
CA TYR A 47 -5.17 3.46 -12.41
C TYR A 47 -4.90 4.94 -12.65
N SER A 48 -5.92 5.67 -13.09
CA SER A 48 -5.90 7.12 -13.18
C SER A 48 -6.52 7.75 -11.93
N ALA A 49 -5.95 8.87 -11.48
CA ALA A 49 -6.47 9.61 -10.34
C ALA A 49 -6.27 11.12 -10.53
N LYS A 50 -7.29 11.91 -10.16
CA LYS A 50 -7.20 13.37 -10.17
C LYS A 50 -6.21 13.88 -9.12
N TYR A 51 -6.19 13.23 -7.95
CA TYR A 51 -5.35 13.59 -6.82
C TYR A 51 -4.69 12.33 -6.25
N ILE A 52 -3.43 12.47 -5.83
CA ILE A 52 -2.64 11.37 -5.25
C ILE A 52 -2.12 11.83 -3.89
N LEU A 53 -2.47 11.08 -2.83
CA LEU A 53 -1.93 11.26 -1.48
C LEU A 53 -0.93 10.14 -1.19
N ILE A 54 0.27 10.49 -0.73
CA ILE A 54 1.35 9.54 -0.45
C ILE A 54 1.47 9.31 1.07
N GLY A 55 1.29 8.05 1.49
CA GLY A 55 1.33 7.62 2.89
C GLY A 55 2.13 6.33 3.10
N THR A 56 3.33 6.20 2.51
CA THR A 56 4.12 4.96 2.48
C THR A 56 4.83 4.60 3.80
N GLY A 57 4.69 5.42 4.84
CA GLY A 57 5.33 5.21 6.15
C GLY A 57 6.85 5.42 6.12
N SER A 58 7.57 4.70 6.97
CA SER A 58 9.02 4.77 7.13
C SER A 58 9.62 3.40 7.45
N ARG A 59 10.95 3.28 7.38
CA ARG A 59 11.69 2.06 7.75
C ARG A 59 12.90 2.43 8.60
N ALA A 60 13.37 1.48 9.40
CA ALA A 60 14.60 1.66 10.18
C ALA A 60 15.80 1.92 9.26
N SER A 61 16.67 2.84 9.66
CA SER A 61 17.92 3.11 8.94
C SER A 61 18.95 2.01 9.22
N ARG A 62 19.56 1.48 8.17
CA ARG A 62 20.70 0.56 8.29
C ARG A 62 21.98 1.37 8.25
N VAL A 63 22.72 1.37 9.35
CA VAL A 63 24.02 2.05 9.43
C VAL A 63 25.03 1.29 8.57
N PRO A 64 25.87 1.96 7.75
CA PRO A 64 26.82 1.31 6.86
C PRO A 64 28.07 0.83 7.61
N ILE A 65 27.89 -0.10 8.56
CA ILE A 65 28.99 -0.75 9.28
C ILE A 65 29.26 -2.08 8.57
N SER A 66 30.50 -2.31 8.15
CA SER A 66 30.88 -3.57 7.51
C SER A 66 30.86 -4.71 8.53
N GLY A 67 30.27 -5.87 8.16
CA GLY A 67 30.27 -7.08 8.99
C GLY A 67 29.10 -7.28 9.96
N LYS A 68 28.09 -6.40 9.95
CA LYS A 68 26.74 -6.65 10.50
C LYS A 68 25.69 -5.99 9.61
#